data_AF-A0A3B9KFQ8-F1
#
_entry.id   AF-A0A3B9KFQ8-F1
#
_cell.length_a   1.000
_cell.length_b   1.000
_cell.length_c   1.000
_cell.angle_alpha   90.00
_cell.angle_beta   90.00
_cell.angle_gamma   90.00
#
_symmetry.space_group_name_H-M   'P 1'
#
loop_
_entity.id
_entity.type
_entity.pdbx_description
1 polymer ?
#
loop_
_entity_poly.entity_id
_entity_poly.type
_entity_poly.pdbx_seq_one_letter_code
_entity_poly.pdbx_strand_id
1 'polypeptide(L)'
;MMQDLLRDSWLYQEIMQEGYDKGIEQGIEQGIEKGIEKGREEEREEWLRRQRQLLMTIVQMHFPNTASLAQQQVDAIKEPEVLQSLIFKVLESQTEEQATESLLSINQK
;
A
#
# COMPACT_ATOMS: atom_id res chain seq x y z
N MET A 1 34.02 -36.45 -23.08
CA MET A 1 34.24 -36.75 -24.51
C MET A 1 33.05 -36.28 -25.35
N MET A 2 31.91 -37.00 -25.40
CA MET A 2 30.74 -36.56 -26.21
C MET A 2 30.07 -35.29 -25.70
N GLN A 3 29.93 -35.13 -24.38
CA GLN A 3 29.35 -33.92 -23.79
C GLN A 3 30.22 -32.67 -24.01
N ASP A 4 31.54 -32.83 -24.00
CA ASP A 4 32.48 -31.75 -24.27
C ASP A 4 32.41 -31.31 -25.74
N LEU A 5 32.35 -32.26 -26.68
CA LEU A 5 32.15 -31.97 -28.11
C LEU A 5 30.82 -31.26 -28.39
N LEU A 6 29.76 -31.61 -27.67
CA LEU A 6 28.46 -30.93 -27.78
C LEU A 6 28.54 -29.51 -27.22
N ARG A 7 29.22 -29.29 -26.09
CA ARG A 7 29.42 -27.95 -25.51
C ARG A 7 30.23 -27.04 -26.41
N ASP A 8 31.22 -27.58 -27.11
CA ASP A 8 32.04 -26.82 -28.05
C ASP A 8 31.32 -26.57 -29.39
N SER A 9 30.17 -27.21 -29.61
CA SER A 9 29.38 -26.97 -30.83
C SER A 9 28.79 -25.57 -30.81
N TRP A 10 28.86 -24.90 -31.97
CA TRP A 10 28.31 -23.57 -32.17
C TRP A 10 26.83 -23.48 -31.77
N LEU A 11 26.03 -24.48 -32.15
CA LEU A 11 24.60 -24.54 -31.82
C LEU A 11 24.36 -24.59 -30.30
N TYR A 12 25.17 -25.34 -29.56
CA TYR A 12 25.04 -25.38 -28.10
C TYR A 12 25.38 -24.04 -27.46
N GLN A 13 26.42 -23.36 -27.94
CA GLN A 13 26.80 -22.03 -27.45
C GLN A 13 25.71 -21.00 -27.72
N GLU A 14 25.09 -21.03 -28.91
CA GLU A 14 23.97 -20.14 -29.27
C GLU A 14 22.75 -20.39 -28.36
N ILE A 15 22.36 -21.66 -28.16
CA ILE A 15 21.25 -22.02 -27.25
C ILE A 15 21.54 -21.58 -25.81
N MET A 16 22.78 -21.76 -25.33
CA MET A 16 23.17 -21.35 -23.99
C MET A 16 23.16 -19.82 -23.84
N GLN A 17 23.62 -19.10 -24.86
CA GLN A 17 23.61 -17.65 -24.88
C GLN A 17 22.19 -17.11 -24.90
N GLU A 18 21.31 -17.64 -25.77
CA GLU A 18 19.90 -17.30 -25.75
C GLU A 18 19.24 -17.61 -24.40
N GLY A 19 19.56 -18.76 -23.81
CA GLY A 19 19.02 -19.15 -22.50
C GLY A 19 19.47 -18.21 -21.39
N TYR A 20 20.73 -17.76 -21.43
CA TYR A 20 21.27 -16.79 -20.49
C TYR A 20 20.62 -15.42 -20.67
N ASP A 21 20.51 -14.94 -21.91
CA ASP A 21 19.89 -13.66 -22.23
C ASP A 21 18.41 -13.63 -21.82
N LYS A 22 17.65 -14.69 -22.15
CA LYS A 22 16.25 -14.87 -21.69
C LYS A 22 16.16 -14.95 -20.17
N GLY A 23 17.09 -15.62 -19.52
CA GLY A 23 17.15 -15.72 -18.06
C GLY A 23 17.38 -14.37 -17.38
N ILE A 24 18.27 -13.54 -17.94
CA ILE A 24 18.50 -12.17 -17.47
C ILE A 24 17.25 -11.32 -17.70
N GLU A 25 16.68 -11.36 -18.90
CA GLU A 25 15.49 -10.58 -19.25
C GLU A 25 14.33 -10.88 -18.30
N GLN A 26 14.02 -12.16 -18.09
CA GLN A 26 12.98 -12.60 -17.16
C GLN A 26 13.31 -12.22 -15.70
N GLY A 27 14.58 -12.34 -15.30
CA GLY A 27 15.01 -11.97 -13.95
C GLY A 27 14.85 -10.48 -13.67
N ILE A 28 15.19 -9.63 -14.65
CA ILE A 28 15.02 -8.17 -14.57
C ILE A 28 13.54 -7.81 -14.55
N GLU A 29 12.73 -8.38 -15.46
CA GLU A 29 11.29 -8.11 -15.53
C GLU A 29 10.59 -8.44 -14.21
N GLN A 30 10.82 -9.66 -13.68
CA GLN A 30 10.25 -10.07 -12.39
C GLN A 30 10.77 -9.24 -11.22
N GLY A 31 12.04 -8.83 -11.26
CA GLY A 31 12.63 -7.99 -10.23
C GLY A 31 12.01 -6.59 -10.19
N ILE A 32 11.81 -5.98 -11.37
CA ILE A 32 11.17 -4.67 -11.51
C ILE A 32 9.70 -4.74 -11.10
N GLU A 33 8.95 -5.74 -11.56
CA GLU A 33 7.53 -5.90 -11.22
C GLU A 33 7.32 -5.99 -9.70
N LYS A 34 8.05 -6.88 -9.03
CA LYS A 34 8.00 -7.03 -7.57
C LYS A 34 8.45 -5.76 -6.84
N GLY A 35 9.46 -5.07 -7.36
CA GLY A 35 9.95 -3.82 -6.79
C GLY A 35 8.90 -2.71 -6.85
N ILE A 36 8.21 -2.58 -7.99
CA ILE A 36 7.13 -1.59 -8.19
C ILE A 36 5.92 -1.92 -7.31
N GLU A 37 5.52 -3.19 -7.24
CA GLU A 37 4.39 -3.62 -6.40
C GLU A 37 4.65 -3.30 -4.93
N LYS A 38 5.82 -3.69 -4.40
CA LYS A 38 6.22 -3.42 -3.02
C LYS A 38 6.30 -1.91 -2.73
N GLY A 39 6.87 -1.13 -3.64
CA GLY A 39 6.93 0.33 -3.50
C GLY A 39 5.55 0.97 -3.42
N ARG A 40 4.60 0.53 -4.26
CA ARG A 40 3.21 1.02 -4.22
C ARG A 40 2.48 0.65 -2.94
N GLU A 41 2.71 -0.55 -2.42
CA GLU A 41 2.14 -0.99 -1.15
C GLU A 41 2.68 -0.15 0.02
N GLU A 42 3.99 0.05 0.08
CA GLU A 42 4.65 0.89 1.09
C GLU A 42 4.15 2.36 1.05
N GLU A 43 4.04 2.94 -0.15
CA GLU A 43 3.47 4.29 -0.32
C GLU A 43 2.02 4.37 0.14
N ARG A 44 1.20 3.35 -0.17
CA ARG A 44 -0.20 3.28 0.27
C ARG A 44 -0.30 3.19 1.79
N GLU A 45 0.53 2.37 2.43
CA GLU A 45 0.55 2.25 3.90
C GLU A 45 1.02 3.53 4.58
N GLU A 46 2.08 4.16 4.08
CA GLU A 46 2.55 5.44 4.61
C GLU A 46 1.50 6.54 4.48
N TRP A 47 0.85 6.63 3.32
CA TRP A 47 -0.24 7.56 3.09
C TRP A 47 -1.36 7.34 4.11
N LEU A 48 -1.75 6.08 4.32
CA LEU A 48 -2.83 5.72 5.25
C LEU A 48 -2.46 6.14 6.68
N ARG A 49 -1.22 5.85 7.10
CA ARG A 49 -0.70 6.23 8.41
C ARG A 49 -0.72 7.74 8.62
N ARG A 50 -0.29 8.53 7.63
CA ARG A 50 -0.31 10.00 7.72
C ARG A 50 -1.73 10.55 7.86
N GLN A 51 -2.69 9.97 7.13
CA GLN A 51 -4.09 10.39 7.20
C GLN A 51 -4.72 10.01 8.55
N ARG A 52 -4.38 8.85 9.12
CA ARG A 52 -4.83 8.47 10.47
C ARG A 52 -4.32 9.47 11.50
N GLN A 53 -3.05 9.84 11.40
CA GLN A 53 -2.46 10.85 12.29
C GLN A 53 -3.11 12.23 12.13
N LEU A 54 -3.41 12.65 10.89
CA LEU A 54 -4.11 13.90 10.63
C LEU A 54 -5.50 13.92 11.28
N LEU A 55 -6.28 12.86 11.09
CA LEU A 55 -7.58 12.74 11.72
C LEU A 55 -7.49 12.79 13.24
N MET A 56 -6.55 12.04 13.84
CA MET A 56 -6.34 12.06 15.29
C MET A 56 -5.95 13.45 15.79
N THR A 57 -5.14 14.19 15.03
CA THR A 57 -4.74 15.56 15.35
C THR A 57 -5.95 16.50 15.37
N ILE A 58 -6.82 16.40 14.37
CA ILE A 58 -8.05 17.20 14.27
C ILE A 58 -8.99 16.86 15.43
N VAL A 59 -9.25 15.57 15.67
CA VAL A 59 -10.13 15.12 16.75
C VAL A 59 -9.60 15.58 18.10
N GLN A 60 -8.30 15.43 18.39
CA GLN A 60 -7.74 15.87 19.68
C GLN A 60 -7.83 17.39 19.89
N MET A 61 -7.69 18.18 18.82
CA MET A 61 -7.78 19.64 18.90
C MET A 61 -9.22 20.14 19.11
N HIS A 62 -10.18 19.57 18.38
CA HIS A 62 -11.54 20.11 18.32
C HIS A 62 -12.56 19.31 19.16
N PHE A 63 -12.32 18.01 19.31
CA PHE A 63 -13.27 17.03 19.85
C PHE A 63 -12.56 16.03 20.79
N PRO A 64 -11.88 16.49 21.85
CA PRO A 64 -11.02 15.64 22.67
C PRO A 64 -11.77 14.48 23.35
N ASN A 65 -13.07 14.62 23.62
CA ASN A 65 -13.85 13.56 24.26
C ASN A 65 -14.16 12.38 23.32
N THR A 66 -14.06 12.60 22.00
CA THR A 66 -14.26 11.55 20.99
C THR A 66 -12.96 10.88 20.53
N ALA A 67 -11.79 11.30 21.04
CA ALA A 67 -10.49 10.76 20.64
C ALA A 67 -10.38 9.24 20.81
N SER A 68 -10.93 8.67 21.90
CA SER A 68 -10.91 7.22 22.10
C SER A 68 -11.72 6.47 21.04
N LEU A 69 -12.86 7.02 20.62
CA LEU A 69 -13.67 6.44 19.56
C LEU A 69 -12.98 6.58 18.21
N ALA A 70 -12.42 7.76 17.93
CA ALA A 70 -11.68 8.00 16.70
C ALA A 70 -10.52 7.01 16.54
N GLN A 71 -9.76 6.75 17.61
CA GLN A 71 -8.66 5.79 17.59
C GLN A 71 -9.14 4.38 17.19
N GLN A 72 -10.27 3.91 17.74
CA GLN A 72 -10.84 2.61 17.37
C GLN A 72 -11.27 2.56 15.90
N GLN A 73 -11.83 3.66 15.37
CA GLN A 73 -12.28 3.71 13.98
C GLN A 73 -11.12 3.77 13.00
N VAL A 74 -10.09 4.59 13.25
CA VAL A 74 -8.97 4.75 12.32
C VAL A 74 -8.17 3.46 12.13
N ASP A 75 -8.05 2.65 13.17
CA ASP A 75 -7.33 1.37 13.11
C ASP A 75 -8.09 0.33 12.25
N ALA A 76 -9.41 0.42 12.18
CA ALA A 76 -10.25 -0.45 11.35
C ALA A 76 -10.28 -0.04 9.86
N ILE A 77 -10.05 1.24 9.54
CA ILE A 77 -10.14 1.75 8.17
C ILE A 77 -8.89 1.37 7.38
N LYS A 78 -9.06 0.57 6.32
CA LYS A 78 -7.98 0.15 5.39
C LYS A 78 -7.99 0.91 4.07
N GLU A 79 -9.09 1.59 3.76
CA GLU A 79 -9.29 2.28 2.49
C GLU A 79 -8.98 3.78 2.63
N PRO A 80 -8.01 4.29 1.84
CA PRO A 80 -7.65 5.70 1.82
C PRO A 80 -8.83 6.67 1.73
N GLU A 81 -9.73 6.41 0.80
CA GLU A 81 -10.83 7.28 0.43
C GLU A 81 -11.86 7.38 1.56
N VAL A 82 -12.05 6.28 2.31
CA VAL A 82 -12.94 6.24 3.48
C VAL A 82 -12.38 7.13 4.59
N LEU A 83 -11.07 7.04 4.84
CA LEU A 83 -10.40 7.85 5.85
C LEU A 83 -10.42 9.34 5.49
N GLN A 84 -10.17 9.66 4.22
CA GLN A 84 -10.23 11.03 3.72
C GLN A 84 -11.65 11.62 3.84
N SER A 85 -12.67 10.86 3.46
CA SER A 85 -14.07 11.28 3.62
C SER A 85 -14.42 11.53 5.08
N LEU A 86 -13.95 10.69 5.99
CA LEU A 86 -14.15 10.89 7.42
C LEU A 86 -13.50 12.19 7.91
N ILE A 87 -12.26 12.47 7.49
CA ILE A 87 -11.56 13.71 7.85
C ILE A 87 -12.40 14.93 7.49
N PHE A 88 -12.96 14.97 6.27
CA PHE A 88 -13.83 16.08 5.86
C PHE A 88 -15.09 16.18 6.72
N LYS A 89 -15.77 15.07 7.01
CA LYS A 89 -16.97 15.07 7.87
C LYS A 89 -16.68 15.55 9.29
N VAL A 90 -15.53 15.15 9.87
CA VAL A 90 -15.12 15.60 11.19
C VAL A 90 -14.76 17.09 11.17
N LEU A 91 -14.13 17.59 10.11
CA LEU A 91 -13.86 19.02 9.95
C LEU A 91 -15.15 19.86 9.78
N GLU A 92 -16.17 19.29 9.14
CA GLU A 92 -17.49 19.93 8.98
C GLU A 92 -18.34 19.89 10.25
N SER A 93 -17.99 19.01 11.21
CA SER A 93 -18.69 18.89 12.48
C SER A 93 -18.46 20.14 13.33
N GLN A 94 -19.51 20.65 13.96
CA GLN A 94 -19.45 21.80 14.86
C GLN A 94 -19.50 21.39 16.34
N THR A 95 -19.89 20.14 16.63
CA THR A 95 -20.05 19.61 17.98
C THR A 95 -19.44 18.21 18.12
N GLU A 96 -19.11 17.84 19.35
CA GLU A 96 -18.66 16.48 19.71
C GLU A 96 -19.67 15.41 19.28
N GLU A 97 -20.98 15.70 19.36
CA GLU A 97 -22.04 14.79 18.94
C GLU A 97 -22.00 14.53 17.43
N GLN A 98 -21.90 15.58 16.62
CA GLN A 98 -21.78 15.46 15.15
C GLN A 98 -20.50 14.72 14.73
N ALA A 99 -19.39 14.99 15.42
CA ALA A 99 -18.14 14.28 15.20
C ALA A 99 -18.28 12.79 15.55
N THR A 100 -18.96 12.47 16.66
CA THR A 100 -19.26 11.09 17.07
C THR A 100 -20.10 10.35 16.03
N GLU A 101 -21.18 10.96 15.55
CA GLU A 101 -22.03 10.39 14.50
C GLU A 101 -21.23 10.11 13.22
N SER A 102 -20.38 11.06 12.82
CA SER A 102 -19.51 10.90 11.66
C SER A 102 -18.56 9.70 11.81
N LEU A 103 -17.94 9.54 12.97
CA LEU A 103 -17.06 8.41 13.30
C LEU A 103 -17.80 7.06 13.30
N LEU A 104 -19.03 7.02 13.81
CA LEU A 104 -19.84 5.79 13.86
C LEU A 104 -20.44 5.40 12.51
N SER A 105 -20.66 6.38 11.61
CA SER A 105 -21.28 6.15 10.30
C SER A 105 -20.46 5.28 9.34
N ILE A 106 -19.17 5.04 9.65
CA ILE A 106 -18.25 4.28 8.79
C ILE A 106 -18.52 2.78 8.84
N ASN A 107 -18.98 2.25 9.97
CA ASN A 107 -19.22 0.81 10.14
C ASN A 107 -20.59 0.34 9.60
N GLN A 108 -21.35 1.21 8.92
CA GLN A 108 -22.73 0.93 8.49
C GLN A 108 -22.87 0.65 6.98
N LYS A 109 -21.82 0.16 6.30
CA LYS A 109 -21.93 -0.34 4.92
C LYS A 109 -21.44 -1.77 4.79
#